data_AF-A0A924P3S6-F1
#
_entry.id   AF-A0A924P3S6-F1
#
_cell.length_a   1.000
_cell.length_b   1.000
_cell.length_c   1.000
_cell.angle_alpha   90.00
_cell.angle_beta   90.00
_cell.angle_gamma   90.00
#
_symmetry.space_group_name_H-M   'P 1'
#
loop_
_entity.id
_entity.type
_entity.pdbx_description
1 polymer ?
#
loop_
_entity_poly.entity_id
_entity_poly.type
_entity_poly.pdbx_seq_one_letter_code
_entity_poly.pdbx_strand_id
1 'polypeptide(L)'
;AVDVKSIPVKPENNLEAGARLYQSTCMSCHGPERKGSGNFPSLINVEKKYTAASFDTLLQSGRRMMPAFKQLNVAERNAIASFILDISTQKNKRFIDTANKKNDPFKLPYTISGYNKFLSKEGYPAIAPPWGTLNAIDLNTGKYVWKKTLGNDADFTNAKEPTGVENYGASVVTAGGLLFIAATKDGKLRAFNKRDGSLLWEVSLPVPGYATPSVYELNGKQYIVIACGGGKMNTKSGDSYMAFALPGK
;
A
#
# COMPACT_ATOMS: atom_id res chain seq x y z
N ALA A 1 -27.24 4.54 20.99
CA ALA A 1 -26.27 3.43 20.89
C ALA A 1 -26.94 2.30 20.12
N VAL A 2 -26.29 1.74 19.10
CA VAL A 2 -26.83 0.55 18.42
C VAL A 2 -26.63 -0.61 19.38
N ASP A 3 -27.72 -1.24 19.79
CA ASP A 3 -27.72 -2.38 20.70
C ASP A 3 -27.25 -3.62 19.93
N VAL A 4 -25.94 -3.88 19.97
CA VAL A 4 -25.34 -5.06 19.35
C VAL A 4 -25.63 -6.24 20.27
N LYS A 5 -26.71 -6.98 20.00
CA LYS A 5 -27.02 -8.24 20.68
C LYS A 5 -25.77 -9.10 20.76
N SER A 6 -25.35 -9.45 21.96
CA SER A 6 -24.19 -10.32 22.18
C SER A 6 -24.48 -11.69 21.56
N ILE A 7 -23.82 -12.00 20.44
CA ILE A 7 -23.90 -13.33 19.83
C ILE A 7 -23.17 -14.30 20.77
N PRO A 8 -23.81 -15.39 21.23
CA PRO A 8 -23.15 -16.37 22.10
C PRO A 8 -21.90 -16.92 21.42
N VAL A 9 -20.77 -16.84 22.10
CA VAL A 9 -19.46 -17.29 21.59
C VAL A 9 -19.48 -18.82 21.55
N LYS A 10 -19.62 -19.38 20.35
CA LYS A 10 -19.50 -20.83 20.13
C LYS A 10 -18.07 -21.26 20.49
N PRO A 11 -17.86 -22.43 21.12
CA PRO A 11 -16.52 -23.00 21.27
C PRO A 11 -15.88 -23.18 19.89
N GLU A 12 -14.67 -22.66 19.72
CA GLU A 12 -13.90 -22.73 18.47
C GLU A 12 -12.72 -23.71 18.64
N ASN A 13 -12.32 -24.36 17.54
CA ASN A 13 -10.99 -24.94 17.43
C ASN A 13 -9.98 -23.89 16.91
N ASN A 14 -8.69 -24.24 16.88
CA ASN A 14 -7.65 -23.31 16.41
C ASN A 14 -7.81 -22.90 14.94
N LEU A 15 -8.40 -23.74 14.10
CA LEU A 15 -8.66 -23.39 12.70
C LEU A 15 -9.75 -22.31 12.60
N GLU A 16 -10.87 -22.48 13.30
CA GLU A 16 -11.98 -21.53 13.35
C GLU A 16 -11.55 -20.20 13.97
N ALA A 17 -10.88 -20.26 15.12
CA ALA A 17 -10.34 -19.07 15.78
C ALA A 17 -9.30 -18.35 14.91
N GLY A 18 -8.41 -19.10 14.25
CA GLY A 18 -7.40 -18.57 13.34
C GLY A 18 -8.01 -17.88 12.13
N ALA A 19 -9.07 -18.45 11.54
CA ALA A 19 -9.80 -17.86 10.42
C ALA A 19 -10.51 -16.55 10.83
N ARG A 20 -11.15 -16.53 12.00
CA ARG A 20 -11.79 -15.32 12.54
C ARG A 20 -10.77 -14.21 12.82
N LEU A 21 -9.67 -14.54 13.51
CA LEU A 21 -8.59 -13.60 13.79
C LEU A 21 -7.93 -13.09 12.50
N TYR A 22 -7.81 -13.95 11.48
CA TYR A 22 -7.35 -13.55 10.15
C TYR A 22 -8.30 -12.53 9.52
N GLN A 23 -9.61 -12.81 9.54
CA GLN A 23 -10.64 -11.94 8.98
C GLN A 23 -10.66 -10.56 9.65
N SER A 24 -10.42 -10.51 10.94
CA SER A 24 -10.43 -9.25 11.70
C SER A 24 -9.13 -8.45 11.62
N THR A 25 -8.00 -9.12 11.37
CA THR A 25 -6.67 -8.51 11.60
C THR A 25 -5.81 -8.43 10.34
N CYS A 26 -5.94 -9.40 9.44
CA CYS A 26 -5.00 -9.63 8.34
C CYS A 26 -5.66 -9.49 6.96
N MET A 27 -6.96 -9.82 6.86
CA MET A 27 -7.71 -9.86 5.60
C MET A 27 -7.68 -8.52 4.86
N SER A 28 -7.66 -7.38 5.57
CA SER A 28 -7.66 -6.06 4.92
C SER A 28 -6.44 -5.79 4.03
N CYS A 29 -5.34 -6.50 4.26
CA CYS A 29 -4.12 -6.40 3.45
C CYS A 29 -3.95 -7.64 2.57
N HIS A 30 -4.25 -8.83 3.09
CA HIS A 30 -3.96 -10.10 2.42
C HIS A 30 -5.15 -10.69 1.63
N GLY A 31 -6.32 -10.05 1.68
CA GLY A 31 -7.55 -10.42 0.97
C GLY A 31 -8.29 -11.62 1.58
N PRO A 32 -9.59 -11.80 1.31
CA PRO A 32 -10.38 -12.90 1.88
C PRO A 32 -9.85 -14.29 1.48
N GLU A 33 -9.29 -14.40 0.27
CA GLU A 33 -8.72 -15.63 -0.26
C GLU A 33 -7.22 -15.78 0.01
N ARG A 34 -6.61 -14.92 0.84
CA ARG A 34 -5.17 -14.93 1.13
C ARG A 34 -4.26 -14.69 -0.09
N LYS A 35 -4.79 -14.24 -1.22
CA LYS A 35 -4.01 -14.02 -2.46
C LYS A 35 -3.16 -12.74 -2.43
N GLY A 36 -3.35 -11.86 -1.44
CA GLY A 36 -2.74 -10.54 -1.40
C GLY A 36 -3.44 -9.54 -2.33
N SER A 37 -3.02 -8.28 -2.26
CA SER A 37 -3.50 -7.20 -3.13
C SER A 37 -2.44 -6.12 -3.24
N GLY A 38 -2.20 -5.59 -4.45
CA GLY A 38 -1.26 -4.50 -4.68
C GLY A 38 0.14 -4.78 -4.13
N ASN A 39 0.52 -4.10 -3.03
CA ASN A 39 1.83 -4.24 -2.38
C ASN A 39 1.87 -5.31 -1.27
N PHE A 40 0.74 -5.98 -0.98
CA PHE A 40 0.64 -6.98 0.06
C PHE A 40 0.78 -8.38 -0.53
N PRO A 41 1.72 -9.20 -0.02
CA PRO A 41 2.02 -10.50 -0.60
C PRO A 41 0.90 -11.52 -0.36
N SER A 42 0.85 -12.53 -1.23
CA SER A 42 0.04 -13.73 -1.04
C SER A 42 0.49 -14.51 0.20
N LEU A 43 -0.48 -15.03 0.94
CA LEU A 43 -0.29 -15.96 2.05
C LEU A 43 -0.64 -17.42 1.68
N ILE A 44 -0.73 -17.74 0.38
CA ILE A 44 -0.87 -19.12 -0.09
C ILE A 44 0.48 -19.83 -0.05
N ASN A 45 0.50 -21.07 0.45
CA ASN A 45 1.67 -21.94 0.55
C ASN A 45 2.83 -21.35 1.40
N VAL A 46 2.50 -20.58 2.43
CA VAL A 46 3.48 -19.89 3.30
C VAL A 46 4.23 -20.87 4.20
N GLU A 47 3.66 -22.04 4.46
CA GLU A 47 4.27 -23.15 5.21
C GLU A 47 5.58 -23.64 4.58
N LYS A 48 5.79 -23.41 3.28
CA LYS A 48 7.06 -23.70 2.59
C LYS A 48 8.18 -22.72 2.95
N LYS A 49 7.84 -21.54 3.48
CA LYS A 49 8.79 -20.45 3.78
C LYS A 49 8.98 -20.21 5.28
N TYR A 50 7.98 -20.54 6.10
CA TYR A 50 8.01 -20.25 7.53
C TYR A 50 7.60 -21.48 8.35
N THR A 51 8.28 -21.66 9.48
CA THR A 51 7.87 -22.58 10.54
C THR A 51 6.95 -21.84 11.50
N ALA A 52 6.26 -22.55 12.40
CA ALA A 52 5.42 -21.91 13.42
C ALA A 52 6.21 -20.88 14.26
N ALA A 53 7.45 -21.19 14.64
CA ALA A 53 8.31 -20.31 15.43
C ALA A 53 8.78 -19.07 14.65
N SER A 54 9.17 -19.24 13.38
CA SER A 54 9.61 -18.09 12.57
C SER A 54 8.44 -17.22 12.14
N PHE A 55 7.25 -17.80 11.95
CA PHE A 55 6.01 -17.07 11.71
C PHE A 55 5.56 -16.29 12.95
N ASP A 56 5.64 -16.87 14.15
CA ASP A 56 5.34 -16.16 15.39
C ASP A 56 6.28 -14.96 15.59
N THR A 57 7.58 -15.15 15.35
CA THR A 57 8.56 -14.04 15.36
C THR A 57 8.20 -12.94 14.35
N LEU A 58 7.76 -13.32 13.14
CA LEU A 58 7.30 -12.38 12.12
C LEU A 58 6.06 -11.61 12.59
N LEU A 59 5.08 -12.27 13.20
CA LEU A 59 3.89 -11.60 13.76
C LEU A 59 4.28 -10.63 14.87
N GLN A 60 5.26 -10.95 15.71
CA GLN A 60 5.69 -10.09 16.81
C GLN A 60 6.52 -8.88 16.39
N SER A 61 7.29 -9.00 15.31
CA SER A 61 8.22 -7.96 14.84
C SER A 61 7.68 -7.14 13.66
N GLY A 62 6.78 -7.71 12.86
CA GLY A 62 6.40 -7.14 11.58
C GLY A 62 7.53 -7.19 10.56
N ARG A 63 7.25 -6.77 9.32
CA ARG A 63 8.26 -6.66 8.25
C ARG A 63 7.78 -5.71 7.15
N ARG A 64 8.60 -4.71 6.81
CA ARG A 64 8.27 -3.68 5.81
C ARG A 64 6.95 -2.99 6.17
N MET A 65 5.91 -3.15 5.35
CA MET A 65 4.58 -2.59 5.57
C MET A 65 3.73 -3.41 6.55
N MET A 66 4.12 -4.65 6.88
CA MET A 66 3.38 -5.50 7.81
C MET A 66 3.68 -5.04 9.24
N PRO A 67 2.66 -4.61 10.01
CA PRO A 67 2.85 -4.15 11.38
C PRO A 67 3.18 -5.32 12.33
N ALA A 68 3.71 -4.99 13.50
CA ALA A 68 3.85 -5.92 14.61
C ALA A 68 2.51 -6.11 15.33
N PHE A 69 2.14 -7.36 15.62
CA PHE A 69 0.89 -7.75 16.27
C PHE A 69 1.09 -8.12 17.75
N LYS A 70 1.74 -7.24 18.51
CA LYS A 70 2.02 -7.45 19.95
C LYS A 70 0.77 -7.51 20.82
N GLN A 71 -0.35 -7.00 20.33
CA GLN A 71 -1.66 -7.05 20.98
C GLN A 71 -2.30 -8.44 20.99
N LEU A 72 -1.82 -9.34 20.12
CA LEU A 72 -2.28 -10.72 20.07
C LEU A 72 -1.50 -11.56 21.08
N ASN A 73 -2.20 -12.29 21.92
CA ASN A 73 -1.62 -13.23 22.87
C ASN A 73 -1.07 -14.49 22.15
N VAL A 74 -0.34 -15.33 22.88
CA VAL A 74 0.30 -16.52 22.31
C VAL A 74 -0.72 -17.50 21.71
N ALA A 75 -1.88 -17.69 22.35
CA ALA A 75 -2.92 -18.58 21.83
C ALA A 75 -3.51 -18.06 20.52
N GLU A 76 -3.78 -16.75 20.43
CA GLU A 76 -4.28 -16.09 19.22
C GLU A 76 -3.28 -16.20 18.06
N ARG A 77 -1.99 -15.93 18.30
CA ARG A 77 -0.95 -16.07 17.27
C ARG A 77 -0.77 -17.52 16.81
N ASN A 78 -0.85 -18.48 17.73
CA ASN A 78 -0.81 -19.91 17.40
C ASN A 78 -2.03 -20.35 16.57
N ALA A 79 -3.22 -19.80 16.85
CA ALA A 79 -4.42 -20.06 16.05
C ALA A 79 -4.25 -19.50 14.62
N ILE A 80 -3.76 -18.27 14.47
CA ILE A 80 -3.45 -17.68 13.15
C ILE A 80 -2.40 -18.52 12.42
N ALA A 81 -1.32 -18.94 13.10
CA ALA A 81 -0.29 -19.78 12.51
C ALA A 81 -0.86 -21.13 12.04
N SER A 82 -1.77 -21.74 12.81
CA SER A 82 -2.43 -22.99 12.44
C SER A 82 -3.31 -22.84 11.17
N PHE A 83 -3.98 -21.69 11.02
CA PHE A 83 -4.80 -21.38 9.84
C PHE A 83 -3.95 -21.02 8.60
N ILE A 84 -2.89 -20.22 8.77
CA ILE A 84 -2.06 -19.74 7.64
C ILE A 84 -1.05 -20.78 7.16
N LEU A 85 -0.39 -21.48 8.08
CA LEU A 85 0.62 -22.49 7.75
C LEU A 85 0.04 -23.90 7.62
N ASP A 86 -1.28 -24.02 7.65
CA ASP A 86 -2.00 -25.28 7.44
C ASP A 86 -1.58 -26.43 8.38
N ILE A 87 -1.20 -26.13 9.63
CA ILE A 87 -0.61 -27.09 10.59
C ILE A 87 -1.64 -28.13 11.06
N SER A 88 -1.70 -29.28 10.37
CA SER A 88 -2.70 -30.35 10.57
C SER A 88 -2.84 -30.81 12.03
N THR A 89 -1.73 -30.89 12.78
CA THR A 89 -1.72 -31.36 14.18
C THR A 89 -2.35 -30.38 15.17
N GLN A 90 -2.54 -29.11 14.79
CA GLN A 90 -3.05 -28.06 15.68
C GLN A 90 -4.46 -27.59 15.32
N LYS A 91 -4.90 -27.75 14.07
CA LYS A 91 -6.21 -27.26 13.57
C LYS A 91 -7.41 -27.68 14.43
N ASN A 92 -7.47 -28.95 14.80
CA ASN A 92 -8.62 -29.54 15.49
C ASN A 92 -8.56 -29.38 17.02
N LYS A 93 -7.47 -28.86 17.58
CA LYS A 93 -7.40 -28.63 19.02
C LYS A 93 -8.31 -27.47 19.41
N ARG A 94 -8.97 -27.62 20.55
CA ARG A 94 -9.81 -26.57 21.13
C ARG A 94 -9.00 -25.30 21.32
N PHE A 95 -9.52 -24.19 20.81
CA PHE A 95 -8.96 -22.88 21.08
C PHE A 95 -9.37 -22.45 22.50
N ILE A 96 -8.38 -22.06 23.29
CA ILE A 96 -8.58 -21.53 24.64
C ILE A 96 -8.06 -20.11 24.62
N ASP A 97 -8.99 -19.16 24.58
CA ASP A 97 -8.65 -17.75 24.71
C ASP A 97 -8.28 -17.47 26.17
N THR A 98 -7.01 -17.15 26.41
CA THR A 98 -6.52 -16.80 27.74
C THR A 98 -6.80 -15.34 28.09
N ALA A 99 -7.26 -14.53 27.12
CA ALA A 99 -7.59 -13.13 27.32
C ALA A 99 -9.11 -12.96 27.43
N ASN A 100 -9.62 -12.82 28.65
CA ASN A 100 -11.06 -12.63 28.90
C ASN A 100 -11.50 -11.18 28.55
N LYS A 101 -11.53 -10.84 27.24
CA LYS A 101 -11.86 -9.49 26.76
C LYS A 101 -13.38 -9.35 26.57
N LYS A 102 -14.03 -8.58 27.46
CA LYS A 102 -15.48 -8.27 27.41
C LYS A 102 -15.92 -7.51 26.15
N ASN A 103 -15.01 -6.84 25.44
CA ASN A 103 -15.25 -6.13 24.18
C ASN A 103 -14.16 -6.52 23.17
N ASP A 104 -14.31 -7.68 22.55
CA ASP A 104 -13.35 -8.18 21.57
C ASP A 104 -13.65 -7.59 20.17
N PRO A 105 -12.85 -6.64 19.65
CA PRO A 105 -13.05 -6.09 18.31
C PRO A 105 -12.89 -7.16 17.21
N PHE A 106 -12.33 -8.33 17.54
CA PHE A 106 -12.22 -9.47 16.64
C PHE A 106 -13.48 -10.34 16.55
N LYS A 107 -14.59 -9.91 17.18
CA LYS A 107 -15.92 -10.56 17.13
C LYS A 107 -16.99 -9.70 16.47
N LEU A 108 -16.60 -8.68 15.69
CA LEU A 108 -17.54 -7.85 14.95
C LEU A 108 -18.17 -8.64 13.79
N PRO A 109 -19.50 -8.50 13.54
CA PRO A 109 -20.18 -9.21 12.46
C PRO A 109 -19.78 -8.74 11.05
N TYR A 110 -19.25 -7.52 10.94
CA TYR A 110 -18.80 -6.93 9.68
C TYR A 110 -17.41 -6.32 9.87
N THR A 111 -16.52 -6.58 8.90
CA THR A 111 -15.16 -6.00 8.86
C THR A 111 -14.86 -5.47 7.47
N ILE A 112 -13.91 -4.54 7.37
CA ILE A 112 -13.43 -4.06 6.07
C ILE A 112 -12.63 -5.19 5.38
N SER A 113 -13.00 -5.54 4.15
CA SER A 113 -12.30 -6.56 3.35
C SER A 113 -10.97 -6.08 2.77
N GLY A 114 -10.51 -4.89 3.15
CA GLY A 114 -9.33 -4.24 2.61
C GLY A 114 -9.57 -3.35 1.40
N TYR A 115 -8.46 -2.84 0.86
CA TYR A 115 -8.43 -2.05 -0.37
C TYR A 115 -8.35 -2.98 -1.58
N ASN A 116 -9.48 -3.57 -1.96
CA ASN A 116 -9.58 -4.40 -3.15
C ASN A 116 -9.65 -3.51 -4.39
N LYS A 117 -8.79 -3.77 -5.37
CA LYS A 117 -8.80 -3.04 -6.65
C LYS A 117 -9.78 -3.72 -7.60
N PHE A 118 -10.62 -2.91 -8.26
CA PHE A 118 -11.49 -3.39 -9.32
C PHE A 118 -10.74 -3.33 -10.65
N LEU A 119 -10.24 -4.49 -11.09
CA LEU A 119 -9.35 -4.62 -12.25
C LEU A 119 -9.97 -5.46 -13.36
N SER A 120 -9.56 -5.22 -14.61
CA SER A 120 -9.83 -6.08 -15.76
C SER A 120 -9.09 -7.41 -15.66
N LYS A 121 -9.37 -8.35 -16.57
CA LYS A 121 -8.66 -9.65 -16.63
C LYS A 121 -7.16 -9.47 -16.88
N GLU A 122 -6.80 -8.40 -17.58
CA GLU A 122 -5.43 -8.02 -17.94
C GLU A 122 -4.74 -7.25 -16.82
N GLY A 123 -5.43 -6.93 -15.72
CA GLY A 123 -4.87 -6.26 -14.54
C GLY A 123 -4.92 -4.73 -14.56
N TYR A 124 -5.58 -4.12 -15.54
CA TYR A 124 -5.79 -2.67 -15.60
C TYR A 124 -6.97 -2.24 -14.74
N PRO A 125 -7.04 -0.98 -14.25
CA PRO A 125 -8.26 -0.48 -13.61
C PRO A 125 -9.48 -0.67 -14.52
N ALA A 126 -10.58 -1.18 -13.96
CA ALA A 126 -11.80 -1.50 -14.72
C ALA A 126 -12.64 -0.26 -15.08
N ILE A 127 -11.97 0.83 -15.46
CA ILE A 127 -12.52 2.10 -15.94
C ILE A 127 -11.64 2.61 -17.09
N ALA A 128 -12.20 3.48 -17.95
CA ALA A 128 -11.40 4.10 -19.01
C ALA A 128 -10.30 5.02 -18.42
N PRO A 129 -9.12 5.09 -19.06
CA PRO A 129 -8.08 6.06 -18.68
C PRO A 129 -8.56 7.52 -18.87
N PRO A 130 -7.95 8.51 -18.17
CA PRO A 130 -6.71 8.39 -17.44
C PRO A 130 -6.85 7.78 -16.03
N TRP A 131 -5.96 6.84 -15.68
CA TRP A 131 -5.93 6.16 -14.37
C TRP A 131 -5.14 6.91 -13.29
N GLY A 132 -4.43 7.97 -13.69
CA GLY A 132 -3.63 8.80 -12.79
C GLY A 132 -3.63 10.25 -13.26
N THR A 133 -3.81 11.17 -12.32
CA THR A 133 -3.91 12.60 -12.64
C THR A 133 -3.26 13.46 -11.55
N LEU A 134 -2.54 14.49 -11.97
CA LEU A 134 -2.07 15.58 -11.13
C LEU A 134 -3.06 16.75 -11.23
N ASN A 135 -3.51 17.25 -10.09
CA ASN A 135 -4.58 18.24 -10.01
C ASN A 135 -4.15 19.44 -9.15
N ALA A 136 -4.55 20.64 -9.56
CA ALA A 136 -4.61 21.80 -8.67
C ALA A 136 -6.06 22.14 -8.37
N ILE A 137 -6.34 22.38 -7.09
CA ILE A 137 -7.67 22.69 -6.58
C ILE A 137 -7.59 24.04 -5.86
N ASP A 138 -8.52 24.93 -6.16
CA ASP A 138 -8.73 26.15 -5.40
C ASP A 138 -9.43 25.79 -4.08
N LEU A 139 -8.79 26.10 -2.95
CA LEU A 139 -9.30 25.70 -1.63
C LEU A 139 -10.47 26.58 -1.12
N ASN A 140 -10.70 27.74 -1.73
CA ASN A 140 -11.86 28.58 -1.39
C ASN A 140 -13.13 28.06 -2.07
N THR A 141 -13.00 27.53 -3.29
CA THR A 141 -14.14 27.14 -4.13
C THR A 141 -14.30 25.63 -4.30
N GLY A 142 -13.27 24.83 -3.99
CA GLY A 142 -13.23 23.39 -4.22
C GLY A 142 -13.14 22.99 -5.69
N LYS A 143 -12.92 23.94 -6.61
CA LYS A 143 -12.87 23.68 -8.06
C LYS A 143 -11.47 23.36 -8.54
N TYR A 144 -11.37 22.55 -9.58
CA TYR A 144 -10.11 22.35 -10.31
C TYR A 144 -9.68 23.65 -10.98
N VAL A 145 -8.45 24.08 -10.71
CA VAL A 145 -7.77 25.12 -11.49
C VAL A 145 -7.24 24.51 -12.77
N TRP A 146 -6.62 23.34 -12.67
CA TRP A 146 -6.20 22.51 -13.79
C TRP A 146 -6.10 21.04 -13.37
N LYS A 147 -6.13 20.17 -14.39
CA LYS A 147 -5.99 18.72 -14.28
C LYS A 147 -5.12 18.22 -15.42
N LYS A 148 -4.11 17.41 -15.10
CA LYS A 148 -3.17 16.81 -16.06
C LYS A 148 -3.06 15.32 -15.83
N THR A 149 -2.97 14.54 -16.90
CA THR A 149 -2.67 13.12 -16.78
C THR A 149 -1.25 12.93 -16.25
N LEU A 150 -1.08 12.08 -15.23
CA LEU A 150 0.20 11.83 -14.60
C LEU A 150 0.68 10.39 -14.84
N GLY A 151 1.74 10.30 -15.61
CA GLY A 151 2.40 9.06 -16.01
C GLY A 151 1.76 8.41 -17.22
N ASN A 152 2.41 7.35 -17.71
CA ASN A 152 1.94 6.57 -18.85
C ASN A 152 2.29 5.10 -18.70
N ASP A 153 1.31 4.24 -18.94
CA ASP A 153 1.49 2.81 -19.09
C ASP A 153 1.85 2.48 -20.54
N ALA A 154 3.11 2.10 -20.78
CA ALA A 154 3.59 1.76 -22.12
C ALA A 154 3.05 0.42 -22.64
N ASP A 155 2.61 -0.47 -21.74
CA ASP A 155 2.11 -1.80 -22.11
C ASP A 155 0.64 -1.74 -22.58
N PHE A 156 -0.06 -0.64 -22.29
CA PHE A 156 -1.42 -0.41 -22.76
C PHE A 156 -1.41 0.25 -24.16
N THR A 157 -1.41 -0.59 -25.19
CA THR A 157 -1.23 -0.18 -26.60
C THR A 157 -2.45 0.51 -27.23
N ASN A 158 -3.64 0.41 -26.62
CA ASN A 158 -4.88 0.96 -27.16
C ASN A 158 -5.09 2.46 -26.83
N ALA A 159 -4.10 3.11 -26.25
CA ALA A 159 -4.19 4.50 -25.84
C ALA A 159 -3.81 5.48 -26.97
N LYS A 160 -4.68 6.46 -27.20
CA LYS A 160 -4.40 7.61 -28.08
C LYS A 160 -3.76 8.80 -27.34
N GLU A 161 -3.97 8.85 -26.03
CA GLU A 161 -3.50 9.88 -25.11
C GLU A 161 -2.80 9.20 -23.94
N PRO A 162 -1.96 9.90 -23.15
CA PRO A 162 -1.34 9.32 -21.97
C PRO A 162 -2.38 8.63 -21.08
N THR A 163 -2.11 7.40 -20.67
CA THR A 163 -3.07 6.59 -19.92
C THR A 163 -3.18 7.01 -18.46
N GLY A 164 -2.20 7.74 -17.93
CA GLY A 164 -2.05 7.88 -16.50
C GLY A 164 -1.71 6.54 -15.86
N VAL A 165 -1.12 6.58 -14.67
CA VAL A 165 -0.88 5.36 -13.88
C VAL A 165 -1.22 5.63 -12.43
N GLU A 166 -1.45 4.57 -11.66
CA GLU A 166 -1.60 4.70 -10.21
C GLU A 166 -0.44 5.52 -9.63
N ASN A 167 -0.79 6.51 -8.80
CA ASN A 167 0.18 7.42 -8.22
C ASN A 167 0.47 7.02 -6.77
N TYR A 168 1.75 6.87 -6.46
CA TYR A 168 2.21 6.56 -5.12
C TYR A 168 3.38 7.48 -4.73
N GLY A 169 3.12 8.40 -3.81
CA GLY A 169 4.05 9.46 -3.40
C GLY A 169 3.37 10.82 -3.43
N ALA A 170 4.09 11.88 -3.09
CA ALA A 170 3.58 13.24 -3.18
C ALA A 170 4.51 14.15 -3.99
N SER A 171 4.02 15.34 -4.29
CA SER A 171 4.78 16.41 -4.91
C SER A 171 5.42 17.34 -3.88
N VAL A 172 6.39 18.13 -4.34
CA VAL A 172 6.89 19.30 -3.62
C VAL A 172 6.85 20.51 -4.55
N VAL A 173 6.61 21.70 -4.02
CA VAL A 173 6.52 22.94 -4.80
C VAL A 173 7.53 23.95 -4.26
N THR A 174 8.40 24.48 -5.13
CA THR A 174 9.36 25.52 -4.76
C THR A 174 8.67 26.87 -4.60
N ALA A 175 9.32 27.83 -3.92
CA ALA A 175 8.82 29.19 -3.79
C ALA A 175 8.55 29.85 -5.16
N GLY A 176 9.42 29.58 -6.14
CA GLY A 176 9.29 30.04 -7.54
C GLY A 176 8.15 29.39 -8.32
N GLY A 177 7.51 28.34 -7.78
CA GLY A 177 6.35 27.71 -8.39
C GLY A 177 6.66 26.52 -9.30
N LEU A 178 7.85 25.93 -9.18
CA LEU A 178 8.16 24.65 -9.82
C LEU A 178 7.64 23.52 -8.93
N LEU A 179 6.81 22.65 -9.49
CA LEU A 179 6.27 21.46 -8.83
C LEU A 179 7.05 20.23 -9.30
N PHE A 180 7.65 19.48 -8.38
CA PHE A 180 8.35 18.22 -8.67
C PHE A 180 7.58 17.01 -8.16
N ILE A 181 7.48 15.96 -8.98
CA ILE A 181 6.81 14.70 -8.62
C ILE A 181 7.38 13.51 -9.41
N ALA A 182 7.60 12.38 -8.72
CA ALA A 182 8.11 11.13 -9.31
C ALA A 182 7.17 9.92 -9.16
N ALA A 183 5.98 10.15 -8.59
CA ALA A 183 5.05 9.17 -8.01
C ALA A 183 4.43 8.14 -8.97
N THR A 184 5.03 7.86 -10.12
CA THR A 184 4.49 7.02 -11.19
C THR A 184 5.35 5.79 -11.42
N LYS A 185 4.69 4.66 -11.74
CA LYS A 185 5.39 3.38 -12.03
C LYS A 185 6.27 3.40 -13.27
N ASP A 186 6.10 4.40 -14.15
CA ASP A 186 6.93 4.62 -15.33
C ASP A 186 8.33 5.17 -15.01
N GLY A 187 8.61 5.43 -13.73
CA GLY A 187 9.94 5.74 -13.25
C GLY A 187 10.51 7.07 -13.71
N LYS A 188 9.67 8.09 -13.89
CA LYS A 188 10.13 9.44 -14.25
C LYS A 188 9.96 10.43 -13.11
N LEU A 189 10.96 11.29 -12.89
CA LEU A 189 10.81 12.54 -12.14
C LEU A 189 10.41 13.64 -13.11
N ARG A 190 9.39 14.42 -12.74
CA ARG A 190 8.83 15.49 -13.57
C ARG A 190 8.77 16.81 -12.83
N ALA A 191 8.98 17.89 -13.56
CA ALA A 191 8.79 19.27 -13.11
C ALA A 191 7.64 19.92 -13.89
N PHE A 192 6.72 20.56 -13.18
CA PHE A 192 5.56 21.25 -13.74
C PHE A 192 5.52 22.71 -13.27
N ASN A 193 4.92 23.59 -14.07
CA ASN A 193 4.53 24.91 -13.61
C ASN A 193 3.28 24.79 -12.72
N LYS A 194 3.34 25.31 -11.48
CA LYS A 194 2.20 25.20 -10.54
C LYS A 194 0.93 25.92 -11.00
N ARG A 195 1.04 26.94 -11.87
CA ARG A 195 -0.09 27.80 -12.24
C ARG A 195 -0.99 27.18 -13.30
N ASP A 196 -0.41 26.50 -14.29
CA ASP A 196 -1.15 25.94 -15.43
C ASP A 196 -0.96 24.42 -15.62
N GLY A 197 -0.08 23.80 -14.82
CA GLY A 197 0.23 22.37 -14.90
C GLY A 197 1.02 22.01 -16.16
N SER A 198 1.65 22.95 -16.86
CA SER A 198 2.51 22.64 -18.00
C SER A 198 3.73 21.84 -17.56
N LEU A 199 4.05 20.77 -18.29
CA LEU A 199 5.27 19.99 -18.08
C LEU A 199 6.46 20.82 -18.58
N LEU A 200 7.42 21.07 -17.71
CA LEU A 200 8.60 21.88 -18.00
C LEU A 200 9.85 21.02 -18.24
N TRP A 201 9.95 19.91 -17.53
CA TRP A 201 11.10 19.01 -17.60
C TRP A 201 10.75 17.63 -17.08
N GLU A 202 11.39 16.60 -17.62
CA GLU A 202 11.33 15.25 -17.07
C GLU A 202 12.65 14.50 -17.28
N VAL A 203 12.89 13.50 -16.42
CA VAL A 203 14.03 12.59 -16.54
C VAL A 203 13.63 11.18 -16.09
N SER A 204 14.20 10.19 -16.76
CA SER A 204 14.08 8.79 -16.34
C SER A 204 14.96 8.50 -15.13
N LEU A 205 14.38 7.82 -14.14
CA LEU A 205 15.06 7.34 -12.95
C LEU A 205 15.52 5.88 -13.18
N PRO A 206 16.57 5.40 -12.48
CA PRO A 206 17.03 4.02 -12.58
C PRO A 206 15.98 3.01 -12.09
N VAL A 207 15.16 3.40 -11.11
CA VAL A 207 13.93 2.73 -10.69
C VAL A 207 12.90 3.78 -10.23
N PRO A 208 11.61 3.47 -10.17
CA PRO A 208 10.59 4.44 -9.76
C PRO A 208 10.80 5.05 -8.37
N GLY A 209 10.59 6.36 -8.28
CA GLY A 209 10.68 7.13 -7.04
C GLY A 209 9.31 7.33 -6.41
N TYR A 210 8.98 6.54 -5.40
CA TYR A 210 7.69 6.63 -4.68
C TYR A 210 7.72 7.51 -3.42
N ALA A 211 8.87 8.15 -3.15
CA ALA A 211 9.01 9.13 -2.10
C ALA A 211 8.62 10.52 -2.61
N THR A 212 8.25 11.41 -1.69
CA THR A 212 8.14 12.84 -2.00
C THR A 212 9.56 13.38 -2.27
N PRO A 213 9.81 14.07 -3.40
CA PRO A 213 11.11 14.72 -3.61
C PRO A 213 11.40 15.73 -2.49
N SER A 214 12.67 15.83 -2.09
CA SER A 214 13.14 16.84 -1.15
C SER A 214 13.77 18.01 -1.88
N VAL A 215 13.52 19.23 -1.41
CA VAL A 215 14.14 20.44 -1.91
C VAL A 215 15.00 21.05 -0.82
N TYR A 216 16.23 21.42 -1.14
CA TYR A 216 17.10 22.17 -0.22
C TYR A 216 17.95 23.18 -0.98
N GLU A 217 18.53 24.12 -0.25
CA GLU A 217 19.48 25.09 -0.78
C GLU A 217 20.84 24.90 -0.11
N LEU A 218 21.91 25.00 -0.89
CA LEU A 218 23.28 25.02 -0.40
C LEU A 218 24.06 26.06 -1.19
N ASN A 219 24.71 26.99 -0.50
CA ASN A 219 25.51 28.07 -1.09
C ASN A 219 24.76 28.85 -2.19
N GLY A 220 23.48 29.17 -1.96
CA GLY A 220 22.64 29.92 -2.90
C GLY A 220 22.16 29.10 -4.12
N LYS A 221 22.45 27.80 -4.19
CA LYS A 221 21.97 26.91 -5.25
C LYS A 221 20.92 25.96 -4.70
N GLN A 222 19.78 25.86 -5.40
CA GLN A 222 18.69 24.97 -5.04
C GLN A 222 18.89 23.58 -5.67
N TYR A 223 18.58 22.55 -4.89
CA TYR A 223 18.71 21.16 -5.26
C TYR A 223 17.40 20.40 -5.02
N ILE A 224 17.14 19.41 -5.86
CA ILE A 224 16.04 18.45 -5.74
C ILE A 224 16.66 17.07 -5.59
N VAL A 225 16.24 16.32 -4.56
CA VAL A 225 16.67 14.94 -4.35
C VAL A 225 15.47 14.02 -4.29
N ILE A 226 15.57 12.88 -4.97
CA ILE A 226 14.56 11.83 -4.96
C ILE A 226 15.20 10.49 -4.59
N ALA A 227 14.56 9.78 -3.67
CA ALA A 227 14.90 8.39 -3.35
C ALA A 227 14.30 7.46 -4.41
N CYS A 228 15.17 6.75 -5.13
CA CYS A 228 14.82 5.76 -6.14
C CYS A 228 14.75 4.38 -5.50
N GLY A 229 13.73 4.17 -4.67
CA GLY A 229 13.53 2.92 -3.92
C GLY A 229 12.75 1.84 -4.68
N GLY A 230 11.84 2.24 -5.58
CA GLY A 230 10.96 1.32 -6.30
C GLY A 230 10.19 0.36 -5.39
N GLY A 231 10.03 -0.89 -5.83
CA GLY A 231 9.52 -1.99 -4.99
C GLY A 231 8.03 -1.96 -4.62
N LYS A 232 7.29 -0.96 -5.12
CA LYS A 232 5.82 -0.88 -5.05
C LYS A 232 5.21 -1.08 -6.43
N MET A 233 3.94 -1.45 -6.49
CA MET A 233 3.17 -1.62 -7.74
C MET A 233 3.88 -2.57 -8.73
N ASN A 234 4.51 -3.63 -8.21
CA ASN A 234 5.30 -4.61 -8.96
C ASN A 234 6.50 -4.05 -9.74
N THR A 235 6.98 -2.84 -9.43
CA THR A 235 8.18 -2.29 -10.08
C THR A 235 9.46 -2.78 -9.41
N LYS A 236 10.56 -2.82 -10.18
CA LYS A 236 11.90 -3.15 -9.69
C LYS A 236 12.26 -2.33 -8.44
N SER A 237 12.91 -2.96 -7.46
CA SER A 237 13.43 -2.27 -6.27
C SER A 237 14.81 -1.68 -6.54
N GLY A 238 15.16 -0.62 -5.83
CA GLY A 238 16.49 0.00 -5.84
C GLY A 238 16.80 0.67 -4.51
N ASP A 239 17.98 1.27 -4.42
CA ASP A 239 18.56 1.82 -3.19
C ASP A 239 19.35 3.12 -3.44
N SER A 240 19.11 3.77 -4.58
CA SER A 240 19.85 4.97 -4.99
C SER A 240 19.10 6.26 -4.69
N TYR A 241 19.84 7.36 -4.59
CA TYR A 241 19.32 8.71 -4.59
C TYR A 241 19.78 9.43 -5.87
N MET A 242 18.91 10.20 -6.47
CA MET A 242 19.27 11.12 -7.55
C MET A 242 19.14 12.56 -7.08
N ALA A 243 20.18 13.35 -7.31
CA ALA A 243 20.23 14.76 -6.98
C ALA A 243 20.34 15.60 -8.26
N PHE A 244 19.52 16.64 -8.35
CA PHE A 244 19.48 17.58 -9.46
C PHE A 244 19.68 18.99 -8.91
N ALA A 245 20.46 19.80 -9.61
CA ALA A 245 20.64 21.20 -9.25
C ALA A 245 19.82 22.07 -10.21
N LEU A 246 19.07 23.02 -9.68
CA LEU A 246 18.41 24.02 -10.52
C LEU A 246 19.48 24.92 -11.17
N PRO A 247 19.18 25.50 -12.34
CA PRO A 247 20.00 26.56 -12.90
C PRO A 247 20.24 27.66 -11.86
N GLY A 248 21.45 28.23 -11.86
CA GLY A 248 21.74 29.40 -11.03
C GLY A 248 20.82 30.56 -11.39
N LYS A 249 20.70 31.52 -10.46
CA LYS A 249 20.15 32.84 -10.80
C LYS A 249 21.06 33.56 -11.79
#